data_AF-A0A7K2DIV9-F1
#
_entry.id   AF-A0A7K2DIV9-F1
#
_cell.length_a   1.000
_cell.length_b   1.000
_cell.length_c   1.000
_cell.angle_alpha   90.00
_cell.angle_beta   90.00
_cell.angle_gamma   90.00
#
_symmetry.space_group_name_H-M   'P 1'
#
loop_
_entity.id
_entity.type
_entity.pdbx_description
1 polymer ?
#
loop_
_entity_poly.entity_id
_entity_poly.type
_entity_poly.pdbx_seq_one_letter_code
_entity_poly.pdbx_strand_id
1 'polypeptide(L)'
;PRFDMPLPPPGLEVVEALAAKHSSVHVHLSGHYAFSGAPYPYRDLQETTDRIYAAFGAERMVMASDWPWIREEPGYPETLGVIDQLLGGISAAEREMIRGGTAMSLFNF
;
A
#
# COMPACT_ATOMS: atom_id res chain seq x y z
N PRO A 1 -11.92 11.07 3.21
CA PRO A 1 -11.44 11.41 4.57
C PRO A 1 -10.01 11.93 4.45
N ARG A 2 -9.55 12.76 5.40
CA ARG A 2 -8.13 13.13 5.52
C ARG A 2 -7.70 12.99 6.98
N PHE A 3 -6.51 12.48 7.19
CA PHE A 3 -5.91 12.30 8.51
C PHE A 3 -4.80 13.32 8.68
N ASP A 4 -4.84 14.04 9.80
CA ASP A 4 -3.75 14.89 10.23
C ASP A 4 -2.89 14.09 11.22
N MET A 5 -1.77 13.56 10.73
CA MET A 5 -0.85 12.76 11.52
C MET A 5 0.57 12.84 10.95
N PRO A 6 1.61 12.65 11.78
CA PRO A 6 2.97 12.63 11.28
C PRO A 6 3.21 11.42 10.36
N LEU A 7 4.11 11.62 9.39
CA LEU A 7 4.62 10.58 8.50
C LEU A 7 6.11 10.33 8.83
N PRO A 8 6.54 9.07 9.00
CA PRO A 8 5.72 7.86 9.03
C PRO A 8 4.72 7.80 10.20
N PRO A 9 3.59 7.09 10.06
CA PRO A 9 2.61 6.93 11.14
C PRO A 9 3.23 6.34 12.42
N PRO A 10 2.86 6.83 13.63
CA PRO A 10 3.39 6.31 14.89
C PRO A 10 3.15 4.80 15.10
N GLY A 11 2.11 4.24 14.47
CA GLY A 11 1.78 2.82 14.55
C GLY A 11 2.60 1.91 13.62
N LEU A 12 3.47 2.46 12.76
CA LEU A 12 4.17 1.68 11.73
C LEU A 12 5.05 0.57 12.34
N GLU A 13 5.77 0.85 13.43
CA GLU A 13 6.63 -0.14 14.10
C GLU A 13 5.85 -1.34 14.64
N VAL A 14 4.62 -1.11 15.10
CA VAL A 14 3.73 -2.18 15.57
C VAL A 14 3.28 -3.06 14.39
N VAL A 15 2.99 -2.44 13.24
CA VAL A 15 2.62 -3.15 12.01
C VAL A 15 3.79 -4.00 11.50
N GLU A 16 5.02 -3.47 11.52
CA GLU A 16 6.24 -4.22 11.16
C GLU A 16 6.48 -5.40 12.11
N ALA A 17 6.32 -5.19 13.43
CA ALA A 17 6.45 -6.25 14.42
C ALA A 17 5.42 -7.37 14.22
N LEU A 18 4.17 -7.03 13.85
CA LEU A 18 3.15 -8.03 13.50
C LEU A 18 3.58 -8.83 12.27
N ALA A 19 4.09 -8.18 11.23
CA ALA A 19 4.55 -8.83 10.01
C ALA A 19 5.72 -9.80 10.26
N ALA A 20 6.65 -9.42 11.13
CA ALA A 20 7.81 -10.23 11.51
C ALA A 20 7.43 -11.45 12.36
N LYS A 21 6.43 -11.30 13.25
CA LYS A 21 5.98 -12.37 14.14
C LYS A 21 5.05 -13.36 13.47
N HIS A 22 4.28 -12.91 12.47
CA HIS A 22 3.20 -13.70 11.87
C HIS A 22 3.26 -13.67 10.34
N SER A 23 3.75 -14.77 9.75
CA SER A 23 3.80 -14.93 8.29
C SER A 23 2.42 -15.03 7.63
N SER A 24 1.36 -15.32 8.38
CA SER A 24 -0.03 -15.38 7.87
C SER A 24 -0.72 -14.03 7.79
N VAL A 25 -0.12 -12.95 8.32
CA VAL A 25 -0.71 -11.61 8.28
C VAL A 25 -0.40 -10.93 6.96
N HIS A 26 -1.44 -10.34 6.37
CA HIS A 26 -1.39 -9.59 5.12
C HIS A 26 -1.78 -8.13 5.40
N VAL A 27 -1.37 -7.22 4.50
CA VAL A 27 -1.65 -5.79 4.63
C VAL A 27 -2.33 -5.26 3.37
N HIS A 28 -3.32 -4.38 3.55
CA HIS A 28 -3.89 -3.62 2.46
C HIS A 28 -3.04 -2.39 2.18
N LEU A 29 -2.65 -2.24 0.92
CA LEU A 29 -2.06 -1.02 0.39
C LEU A 29 -3.18 -0.17 -0.23
N SER A 30 -3.75 0.73 0.58
CA SER A 30 -4.88 1.59 0.22
C SER A 30 -4.84 2.92 0.96
N GLY A 31 -5.71 3.87 0.60
CA GLY A 31 -5.92 5.08 1.40
C GLY A 31 -4.83 6.17 1.28
N HIS A 32 -3.90 6.09 0.32
CA HIS A 32 -2.83 7.09 0.15
C HIS A 32 -3.34 8.54 0.13
N TYR A 33 -4.46 8.80 -0.55
CA TYR A 33 -5.11 10.12 -0.64
C TYR A 33 -5.54 10.68 0.74
N ALA A 34 -5.78 9.81 1.72
CA ALA A 34 -6.24 10.20 3.05
C ALA A 34 -5.08 10.53 4.00
N PHE A 35 -3.92 9.90 3.80
CA PHE A 35 -2.74 10.06 4.66
C PHE A 35 -1.72 11.06 4.11
N SER A 36 -1.65 11.22 2.79
CA SER A 36 -0.68 12.12 2.17
C SER A 36 -1.09 13.58 2.33
N GLY A 37 -0.12 14.42 2.68
CA GLY A 37 -0.20 15.88 2.57
C GLY A 37 0.25 16.39 1.19
N ALA A 38 0.86 15.53 0.36
CA ALA A 38 1.30 15.84 -0.99
C ALA A 38 0.25 15.47 -2.06
N PRO A 39 0.26 16.10 -3.24
CA PRO A 39 -0.51 15.61 -4.37
C PRO A 39 0.00 14.24 -4.84
N TYR A 40 -0.80 13.53 -5.65
CA TYR A 40 -0.32 12.36 -6.38
C TYR A 40 1.03 12.66 -7.06
N PRO A 41 2.07 11.81 -6.92
CA PRO A 41 2.00 10.41 -6.49
C PRO A 41 2.29 10.18 -5.00
N TYR A 42 2.01 11.15 -4.12
CA TYR A 42 2.09 10.99 -2.66
C TYR A 42 3.51 10.66 -2.16
N ARG A 43 4.50 11.43 -2.63
CA ARG A 43 5.93 11.17 -2.36
C ARG A 43 6.32 11.23 -0.88
N ASP A 44 5.53 11.92 -0.06
CA ASP A 44 5.66 11.93 1.40
C ASP A 44 5.34 10.57 2.05
N LEU A 45 4.67 9.65 1.35
CA LEU A 45 4.43 8.28 1.81
C LEU A 45 5.54 7.30 1.42
N GLN A 46 6.56 7.71 0.66
CA GLN A 46 7.62 6.84 0.14
C GLN A 46 8.25 5.97 1.24
N GLU A 47 8.70 6.57 2.34
CA GLU A 47 9.32 5.84 3.45
C GLU A 47 8.35 4.81 4.07
N THR A 48 7.09 5.18 4.24
CA THR A 48 6.07 4.27 4.81
C THR A 48 5.82 3.09 3.88
N THR A 49 5.71 3.35 2.57
CA THR A 49 5.50 2.30 1.56
C THR A 49 6.70 1.36 1.47
N ASP A 50 7.93 1.88 1.49
CA ASP A 50 9.15 1.07 1.44
C ASP A 50 9.28 0.17 2.67
N ARG A 51 8.95 0.69 3.86
CA ARG A 51 8.96 -0.06 5.12
C ARG A 51 7.90 -1.16 5.16
N ILE A 52 6.67 -0.86 4.70
CA ILE A 52 5.62 -1.89 4.55
C ILE A 52 6.08 -2.96 3.55
N TYR A 53 6.66 -2.58 2.42
CA TYR A 53 7.18 -3.53 1.45
C TYR A 53 8.26 -4.43 2.04
N ALA A 54 9.24 -3.86 2.75
CA ALA A 54 10.29 -4.62 3.41
C ALA A 54 9.74 -5.60 4.47
N ALA A 55 8.71 -5.20 5.22
CA ALA A 55 8.14 -6.01 6.28
C ALA A 55 7.23 -7.15 5.78
N PHE A 56 6.45 -6.90 4.73
CA PHE A 56 5.45 -7.86 4.23
C PHE A 56 5.95 -8.65 3.02
N GLY A 57 6.68 -8.01 2.11
CA GLY A 57 6.94 -8.52 0.78
C GLY A 57 5.69 -8.52 -0.11
N ALA A 58 5.90 -8.66 -1.42
CA ALA A 58 4.82 -8.59 -2.41
C ALA A 58 3.71 -9.63 -2.18
N GLU A 59 4.09 -10.85 -1.75
CA GLU A 59 3.17 -11.96 -1.51
C GLU A 59 2.24 -11.79 -0.31
N ARG A 60 2.43 -10.73 0.51
CA ARG A 60 1.55 -10.42 1.65
C ARG A 60 0.96 -9.02 1.61
N MET A 61 1.13 -8.30 0.50
CA MET A 61 0.52 -7.01 0.25
C MET A 61 -0.63 -7.15 -0.76
N VAL A 62 -1.76 -6.54 -0.45
CA VAL A 62 -2.96 -6.53 -1.32
C VAL A 62 -3.33 -5.10 -1.64
N MET A 63 -3.38 -4.76 -2.93
CA MET A 63 -3.90 -3.47 -3.37
C MET A 63 -5.40 -3.35 -3.13
N ALA A 64 -5.85 -2.20 -2.63
CA ALA A 64 -7.28 -1.86 -2.60
C ALA A 64 -7.50 -0.39 -2.96
N SER A 65 -8.62 -0.13 -3.64
CA SER A 65 -8.95 1.22 -4.14
C SER A 65 -9.46 2.16 -3.06
N ASP A 66 -10.08 1.62 -1.99
CA ASP A 66 -10.80 2.41 -1.00
C ASP A 66 -11.97 3.22 -1.58
N TRP A 67 -12.67 2.65 -2.57
CA TRP A 67 -13.94 3.19 -3.09
C TRP A 67 -14.95 3.38 -1.94
N PRO A 68 -15.72 4.49 -1.91
CA PRO A 68 -15.95 5.48 -2.98
C PRO A 68 -15.00 6.68 -2.98
N TRP A 69 -14.02 6.74 -2.07
CA TRP A 69 -13.27 7.96 -1.82
C TRP A 69 -12.37 8.39 -2.98
N ILE A 70 -11.91 7.44 -3.79
CA ILE A 70 -11.06 7.70 -4.97
C ILE A 70 -11.85 8.06 -6.23
N ARG A 71 -13.18 8.23 -6.16
CA ARG A 71 -14.05 8.44 -7.33
C ARG A 71 -13.61 9.63 -8.19
N GLU A 72 -13.25 10.74 -7.57
CA GLU A 72 -12.87 11.98 -8.25
C GLU A 72 -11.38 12.28 -8.09
N GLU A 73 -10.86 12.18 -6.86
CA GLU A 73 -9.45 12.38 -6.55
C GLU A 73 -8.93 11.20 -5.72
N PRO A 74 -7.85 10.51 -6.14
CA PRO A 74 -7.05 10.81 -7.34
C PRO A 74 -7.62 10.22 -8.63
N GLY A 75 -8.68 9.41 -8.57
CA GLY A 75 -9.17 8.62 -9.71
C GLY A 75 -8.58 7.22 -9.77
N TYR A 76 -9.22 6.33 -10.54
CA TYR A 76 -8.76 4.95 -10.72
C TYR A 76 -7.39 4.82 -11.40
N PRO A 77 -7.06 5.56 -12.48
CA PRO A 77 -5.75 5.43 -13.12
C PRO A 77 -4.59 5.70 -12.15
N GLU A 78 -4.69 6.78 -11.38
CA GLU A 78 -3.71 7.20 -10.38
C GLU A 78 -3.67 6.23 -9.20
N THR A 79 -4.84 5.77 -8.74
CA THR A 79 -4.93 4.76 -7.68
C THR A 79 -4.18 3.50 -8.11
N LEU A 80 -4.42 3.00 -9.33
CA LEU A 80 -3.72 1.83 -9.90
C LEU A 80 -2.24 2.09 -10.16
N GLY A 81 -1.86 3.30 -10.53
CA GLY A 81 -0.48 3.69 -10.85
C GLY A 81 0.39 3.98 -9.65
N VAL A 82 -0.18 4.17 -8.45
CA VAL A 82 0.60 4.56 -7.25
C VAL A 82 1.69 3.53 -6.89
N ILE A 83 1.44 2.24 -7.16
CA ILE A 83 2.43 1.17 -6.93
C ILE A 83 3.67 1.38 -7.81
N ASP A 84 3.49 1.77 -9.07
CA ASP A 84 4.62 2.00 -9.98
C ASP A 84 5.45 3.20 -9.54
N GLN A 85 4.78 4.19 -8.93
CA GLN A 85 5.41 5.42 -8.48
C GLN A 85 6.20 5.21 -7.20
N LEU A 86 5.61 4.56 -6.19
CA LEU A 86 6.22 4.38 -4.88
C LEU A 86 7.09 3.12 -4.79
N LEU A 87 6.83 2.08 -5.58
CA LEU A 87 7.61 0.84 -5.61
C LEU A 87 8.25 0.60 -6.99
N GLY A 88 8.83 1.65 -7.58
CA GLY A 88 9.41 1.58 -8.93
C GLY A 88 10.57 0.57 -9.10
N GLY A 89 11.22 0.17 -8.00
CA GLY A 89 12.34 -0.76 -8.01
C GLY A 89 12.00 -2.26 -7.98
N ILE A 90 10.71 -2.61 -7.78
CA ILE A 90 10.30 -4.02 -7.68
C ILE A 90 10.14 -4.65 -9.06
N SER A 91 10.28 -5.97 -9.14
CA SER A 91 10.09 -6.74 -10.37
C SER A 91 8.64 -6.71 -10.86
N ALA A 92 8.44 -7.04 -12.13
CA ALA A 92 7.10 -7.18 -12.69
C ALA A 92 6.28 -8.24 -11.95
N ALA A 93 6.89 -9.36 -11.55
CA ALA A 93 6.20 -10.42 -10.82
C ALA A 93 5.72 -9.97 -9.43
N GLU A 94 6.59 -9.26 -8.68
CA GLU A 94 6.22 -8.68 -7.38
C GLU A 94 5.07 -7.66 -7.53
N ARG A 95 5.12 -6.83 -8.58
CA ARG A 95 4.05 -5.88 -8.88
C ARG A 95 2.71 -6.56 -9.15
N GLU A 96 2.69 -7.63 -9.95
CA GLU A 96 1.47 -8.40 -10.24
C GLU A 96 0.91 -9.08 -8.98
N MET A 97 1.78 -9.56 -8.08
CA MET A 97 1.35 -10.08 -6.78
C MET A 97 0.60 -9.02 -5.98
N ILE A 98 1.17 -7.82 -5.83
CA ILE A 98 0.52 -6.73 -5.07
C ILE A 98 -0.81 -6.29 -5.70
N ARG A 99 -0.85 -6.17 -7.04
CA ARG A 99 -2.04 -5.71 -7.78
C ARG A 99 -3.22 -6.67 -7.73
N GLY A 100 -2.98 -7.96 -7.51
CA GLY A 100 -4.07 -8.92 -7.44
C GLY A 100 -3.66 -10.36 -7.13
N GLY A 101 -2.45 -10.79 -7.48
CA GLY A 101 -2.01 -12.17 -7.27
C GLY A 101 -2.07 -12.62 -5.80
N THR A 102 -1.71 -11.73 -4.87
CA THR A 102 -1.82 -11.99 -3.43
C THR A 102 -3.27 -12.15 -2.99
N ALA A 103 -4.20 -11.33 -3.49
CA ALA A 103 -5.61 -11.47 -3.19
C ALA A 103 -6.19 -12.78 -3.74
N MET A 104 -5.81 -13.15 -4.97
CA MET A 104 -6.21 -14.42 -5.58
C MET A 104 -5.77 -15.62 -4.73
N SER A 105 -4.52 -15.61 -4.28
CA SER A 105 -3.98 -16.68 -3.42
C SER A 105 -4.61 -16.68 -2.02
N LEU A 106 -4.87 -15.51 -1.43
CA LEU A 106 -5.38 -15.40 -0.07
C LEU A 106 -6.85 -15.81 0.05
N PHE A 107 -7.67 -15.41 -0.93
CA PHE A 107 -9.11 -15.60 -0.89
C PHE A 107 -9.61 -16.81 -1.70
N ASN A 108 -8.70 -17.59 -2.30
CA ASN A 108 -9.01 -18.73 -3.16
C ASN A 108 -10.04 -18.39 -4.25
N PHE A 109 -9.75 -17.33 -5.01
CA PHE A 109 -10.53 -16.98 -6.21
C PHE A 109 -10.34 -17.98 -7.36
#